data_AF-A0A848NR34-F1
#
_entry.id   AF-A0A848NR34-F1
#
_cell.length_a   1.000
_cell.length_b   1.000
_cell.length_c   1.000
_cell.angle_alpha   90.00
_cell.angle_beta   90.00
_cell.angle_gamma   90.00
#
_symmetry.space_group_name_H-M   'P 1'
#
loop_
_entity.id
_entity.type
_entity.pdbx_description
1 polymer ?
#
loop_
_entity_poly.entity_id
_entity_poly.type
_entity_poly.pdbx_seq_one_letter_code
_entity_poly.pdbx_strand_id
1 'polypeptide(L)'
;GGAAGEAGVVAQDAGGGGVRARMLDRLVGCWAAQPETVLRDFRQRCGDTSAIGVPQVEPLARDLRLLRDADQRAALAALPVPLLALAGAADPIATAPMTTAGFGAAIEIHWREHGGHLLPLTDTDWCARRIRAFLARVAPAA
;
A
#
# COMPACT_ATOMS: atom_id res chain seq x y z
N GLY A 1 -27.95 -10.72 -29.38
CA GLY A 1 -27.56 -9.38 -28.91
C GLY A 1 -28.07 -9.23 -27.51
N GLY A 2 -27.28 -8.93 -26.49
CA GLY A 2 -26.11 -8.08 -26.50
C GLY A 2 -26.45 -6.89 -25.60
N ALA A 3 -26.03 -6.96 -24.34
CA ALA A 3 -25.86 -5.81 -23.44
C ALA A 3 -24.98 -6.28 -22.27
N ALA A 4 -23.68 -6.34 -22.53
CA ALA A 4 -22.68 -6.29 -21.47
C ALA A 4 -22.82 -4.92 -20.80
N GLY A 5 -23.17 -4.90 -19.51
CA GLY A 5 -23.04 -3.70 -18.70
C GLY A 5 -21.55 -3.49 -18.43
N GLU A 6 -20.93 -2.61 -19.21
CA GLU A 6 -19.62 -2.06 -18.89
C GLU A 6 -19.71 -1.35 -17.54
N ALA A 7 -19.09 -1.94 -16.51
CA ALA A 7 -18.76 -1.25 -15.28
C ALA A 7 -17.71 -0.20 -15.63
N GLY A 8 -18.19 1.02 -15.92
CA GLY A 8 -17.35 2.17 -16.22
C GLY A 8 -16.33 2.38 -15.10
N VAL A 9 -15.05 2.34 -15.48
CA VAL A 9 -13.93 2.79 -14.66
C VAL A 9 -14.16 4.27 -14.36
N VAL A 10 -14.55 4.57 -13.12
CA VAL A 10 -14.64 5.95 -12.65
C VAL A 10 -13.21 6.47 -12.52
N ALA A 11 -12.84 7.36 -13.45
CA ALA A 11 -11.59 8.10 -13.40
C ALA A 11 -11.45 8.79 -12.03
N GLN A 12 -10.41 8.42 -11.27
CA GLN A 12 -10.17 9.00 -9.96
C GLN A 12 -9.57 10.40 -10.11
N ASP A 13 -10.35 11.41 -9.74
CA ASP A 13 -9.88 12.78 -9.55
C ASP A 13 -8.86 12.85 -8.40
N ALA A 14 -7.81 13.65 -8.60
CA ALA A 14 -6.65 13.82 -7.73
C ALA A 14 -6.94 14.57 -6.40
N GLY A 15 -8.12 14.40 -5.81
CA GLY A 15 -8.53 15.07 -4.57
C GLY A 15 -8.28 14.29 -3.28
N GLY A 16 -7.98 12.98 -3.36
CA GLY A 16 -7.97 12.07 -2.20
C GLY A 16 -6.59 11.54 -1.79
N GLY A 17 -5.51 12.26 -2.06
CA GLY A 17 -4.15 11.93 -1.58
C GLY A 17 -3.44 10.75 -2.26
N GLY A 18 -4.11 9.89 -3.01
CA GLY A 18 -3.49 8.73 -3.69
C GLY A 18 -2.43 9.06 -4.76
N VAL A 19 -1.65 8.04 -5.16
CA VAL A 19 -0.72 8.16 -6.28
C VAL A 19 -1.51 8.38 -7.57
N ARG A 20 -1.19 9.43 -8.33
CA ARG A 20 -1.89 9.70 -9.59
C ARG A 20 -1.65 8.57 -10.59
N ALA A 21 -2.70 8.09 -11.27
CA ALA A 21 -2.62 7.02 -12.26
C ALA A 21 -1.48 7.21 -13.28
N ARG A 22 -1.32 8.43 -13.82
CA ARG A 22 -0.22 8.79 -14.74
C ARG A 22 1.20 8.52 -14.22
N MET A 23 1.40 8.56 -12.90
CA MET A 23 2.68 8.21 -12.28
C MET A 23 2.92 6.70 -12.36
N LEU A 24 1.86 5.91 -12.08
CA LEU A 24 1.91 4.45 -12.16
C LEU A 24 2.01 3.97 -13.61
N ASP A 25 1.36 4.64 -14.57
CA ASP A 25 1.54 4.34 -16.00
C ASP A 25 2.99 4.54 -16.45
N ARG A 26 3.63 5.63 -15.99
CA ARG A 26 5.07 5.86 -16.23
C ARG A 26 5.91 4.77 -15.58
N LEU A 27 5.60 4.37 -14.35
CA LEU A 27 6.33 3.32 -13.65
C LEU A 27 6.22 1.98 -14.39
N VAL A 28 5.03 1.63 -14.88
CA VAL A 28 4.80 0.43 -15.71
C VAL A 28 5.59 0.49 -17.02
N GLY A 29 5.62 1.66 -17.69
CA GLY A 29 6.43 1.86 -18.88
C GLY A 29 7.94 1.72 -18.62
N CYS A 30 8.44 2.34 -17.55
CA CYS A 30 9.83 2.22 -17.13
C CYS A 30 10.19 0.79 -16.73
N TRP A 31 9.27 0.07 -16.07
CA TRP A 31 9.46 -1.33 -15.68
C TRP A 31 9.73 -2.22 -16.88
N ALA A 32 8.99 -2.04 -17.98
CA ALA A 32 9.16 -2.83 -19.19
C ALA A 32 10.54 -2.61 -19.86
N ALA A 33 11.15 -1.44 -19.67
CA ALA A 33 12.44 -1.10 -20.26
C ALA A 33 13.64 -1.40 -19.35
N GLN A 34 13.49 -1.18 -18.03
CA GLN A 34 14.61 -1.17 -17.07
C GLN A 34 14.16 -1.67 -15.67
N PRO A 35 13.76 -2.93 -15.50
CA PRO A 35 13.16 -3.44 -14.27
C PRO A 35 14.11 -3.37 -13.06
N GLU A 36 15.41 -3.62 -13.25
CA GLU A 36 16.41 -3.57 -12.17
C GLU A 36 16.59 -2.14 -11.63
N THR A 37 16.62 -1.15 -12.52
CA THR A 37 16.72 0.27 -12.14
C THR A 37 15.48 0.72 -11.39
N VAL A 38 14.29 0.39 -11.91
CA VAL A 38 13.03 0.75 -11.25
C VAL A 38 12.95 0.12 -9.85
N LEU A 39 13.30 -1.15 -9.71
CA LEU A 39 13.28 -1.83 -8.41
C LEU A 39 14.30 -1.24 -7.43
N ARG A 40 15.51 -0.95 -7.90
CA ARG A 40 16.56 -0.31 -7.09
C ARG A 40 16.09 1.05 -6.57
N ASP A 41 15.58 1.91 -7.45
CA ASP A 41 15.18 3.27 -7.08
C ASP A 41 13.99 3.25 -6.10
N PHE A 42 13.05 2.31 -6.29
CA PHE A 42 11.96 2.08 -5.34
C PHE A 42 12.49 1.65 -3.96
N ARG A 43 13.39 0.66 -3.90
CA ARG A 43 13.97 0.17 -2.65
C ARG A 43 14.78 1.23 -1.92
N GLN A 44 15.58 2.00 -2.65
CA GLN A 44 16.30 3.16 -2.11
C GLN A 44 15.33 4.15 -1.47
N ARG A 45 14.20 4.43 -2.12
CA ARG A 45 13.16 5.30 -1.56
C ARG A 45 12.50 4.69 -0.32
N CYS A 46 12.37 3.37 -0.24
CA CYS A 46 11.92 2.68 0.99
C CYS A 46 12.96 2.72 2.13
N GLY A 47 14.19 3.16 1.85
CA GLY A 47 15.31 3.16 2.81
C GLY A 47 16.16 1.88 2.78
N ASP A 48 16.04 1.05 1.74
CA ASP A 48 16.80 -0.18 1.57
C ASP A 48 17.79 -0.06 0.42
N THR A 49 19.07 -0.09 0.75
CA THR A 49 20.19 -0.07 -0.21
C THR A 49 20.91 -1.41 -0.30
N SER A 50 20.36 -2.48 0.27
CA SER A 50 20.95 -3.82 0.20
C SER A 50 20.96 -4.36 -1.24
N ALA A 51 21.85 -5.32 -1.50
CA ALA A 51 21.99 -5.95 -2.80
C ALA A 51 20.67 -6.61 -3.24
N ILE A 52 20.34 -6.44 -4.52
CA ILE A 52 19.11 -6.94 -5.11
C ILE A 52 19.46 -8.15 -5.98
N GLY A 53 18.76 -9.27 -5.78
CA GLY A 53 18.83 -10.41 -6.69
C GLY A 53 18.12 -10.12 -8.02
N VAL A 54 18.10 -11.08 -8.95
CA VAL A 54 17.39 -10.91 -10.22
C VAL A 54 15.88 -10.72 -9.96
N PRO A 55 15.25 -9.62 -10.44
CA PRO A 55 13.84 -9.39 -10.20
C PRO A 55 12.96 -10.42 -10.91
N GLN A 56 11.84 -10.78 -10.28
CA GLN A 56 10.79 -11.58 -10.91
C GLN A 56 9.93 -10.66 -11.78
N VAL A 57 10.30 -10.53 -13.07
CA VAL A 57 9.80 -9.47 -13.96
C VAL A 57 8.29 -9.54 -14.16
N GLU A 58 7.74 -10.69 -14.53
CA GLU A 58 6.33 -10.87 -14.86
C GLU A 58 5.41 -10.74 -13.65
N PRO A 59 5.69 -11.37 -12.49
CA PRO A 59 4.90 -11.16 -11.28
C PRO A 59 4.85 -9.70 -10.86
N LEU A 60 5.99 -9.01 -10.83
CA LEU A 60 6.04 -7.59 -10.45
C LEU A 60 5.32 -6.69 -11.46
N ALA A 61 5.41 -7.00 -12.76
CA ALA A 61 4.65 -6.27 -13.78
C ALA A 61 3.13 -6.41 -13.59
N ARG A 62 2.66 -7.60 -13.22
CA ARG A 62 1.25 -7.84 -12.90
C ARG A 62 0.83 -7.04 -11.67
N ASP A 63 1.64 -7.07 -10.63
CA ASP A 63 1.30 -6.42 -9.36
C ASP A 63 1.34 -4.89 -9.48
N LEU A 64 2.22 -4.32 -10.34
CA LEU A 64 2.18 -2.90 -10.69
C LEU A 64 0.89 -2.48 -11.40
N ARG A 65 0.36 -3.33 -12.29
CA ARG A 65 -0.95 -3.08 -12.93
C ARG A 65 -2.08 -3.17 -11.92
N LEU A 66 -2.04 -4.15 -11.01
CA LEU A 66 -3.00 -4.24 -9.91
C LEU A 66 -2.96 -2.99 -9.02
N LEU A 67 -1.77 -2.50 -8.65
CA LEU A 67 -1.62 -1.29 -7.85
C LEU A 67 -2.18 -0.04 -8.55
N ARG A 68 -2.14 0.00 -9.89
CA ARG A 68 -2.73 1.08 -10.69
C ARG A 68 -4.25 1.03 -10.72
N ASP A 69 -4.82 -0.16 -10.93
CA ASP A 69 -6.23 -0.32 -11.26
C ASP A 69 -7.12 -0.63 -10.05
N ALA A 70 -6.55 -1.19 -8.99
CA ALA A 70 -7.33 -1.63 -7.83
C ALA A 70 -7.77 -0.44 -6.96
N ASP A 71 -9.07 -0.36 -6.69
CA ASP A 71 -9.66 0.48 -5.66
C ASP A 71 -10.42 -0.40 -4.67
N GLN A 72 -9.85 -0.61 -3.49
CA GLN A 72 -10.41 -1.49 -2.46
C GLN A 72 -11.12 -0.74 -1.34
N ARG A 73 -11.32 0.58 -1.46
CA ARG A 73 -11.91 1.40 -0.38
C ARG A 73 -13.31 0.95 0.02
N ALA A 74 -14.16 0.64 -0.97
CA ALA A 74 -15.51 0.13 -0.73
C ALA A 74 -15.50 -1.27 -0.08
N ALA A 75 -14.62 -2.16 -0.53
CA ALA A 75 -14.47 -3.49 0.05
C ALA A 75 -13.96 -3.42 1.50
N LEU A 76 -12.96 -2.56 1.76
CA LEU A 76 -12.42 -2.30 3.10
C LEU A 76 -13.50 -1.79 4.06
N ALA A 77 -14.32 -0.83 3.62
CA ALA A 77 -15.41 -0.27 4.41
C ALA A 77 -16.52 -1.28 4.73
N ALA A 78 -16.67 -2.34 3.93
CA ALA A 78 -17.69 -3.37 4.12
C ALA A 78 -17.22 -4.54 4.99
N LEU A 79 -15.94 -4.58 5.43
CA LEU A 79 -15.43 -5.67 6.25
C LEU A 79 -16.08 -5.68 7.65
N PRO A 80 -16.74 -6.77 8.08
CA PRO A 80 -17.42 -6.85 9.38
C PRO A 80 -16.45 -7.27 10.50
N VAL A 81 -15.20 -6.82 10.42
CA VAL A 81 -14.15 -7.18 11.38
C VAL A 81 -13.39 -5.93 11.83
N PRO A 82 -12.88 -5.91 13.07
CA PRO A 82 -11.99 -4.83 13.50
C PRO A 82 -10.75 -4.76 12.62
N LEU A 83 -10.30 -3.54 12.32
CA LEU A 83 -9.12 -3.27 11.49
C LEU A 83 -8.09 -2.44 12.27
N LEU A 84 -6.82 -2.80 12.09
CA LEU A 84 -5.65 -2.11 12.62
C LEU A 84 -4.72 -1.74 11.45
N ALA A 85 -4.35 -0.47 11.35
CA ALA A 85 -3.23 -0.04 10.52
C ALA A 85 -2.06 0.42 11.37
N LEU A 86 -0.86 -0.04 10.99
CA LEU A 86 0.41 0.39 11.56
C LEU A 86 1.16 1.16 10.48
N ALA A 87 1.39 2.45 10.72
CA ALA A 87 1.93 3.35 9.71
C ALA A 87 3.20 4.06 10.19
N GLY A 88 4.17 4.19 9.29
CA GLY A 88 5.35 5.02 9.51
C GLY A 88 5.05 6.47 9.14
N ALA A 89 5.25 7.42 10.06
CA ALA A 89 5.02 8.83 9.77
C ALA A 89 6.08 9.41 8.81
N ALA A 90 7.23 8.73 8.68
CA ALA A 90 8.30 9.06 7.75
C ALA A 90 8.28 8.18 6.48
N ASP A 91 7.19 7.46 6.18
CA ASP A 91 7.07 6.66 4.96
C ASP A 91 6.96 7.58 3.71
N PRO A 92 7.95 7.56 2.79
CA PRO A 92 7.94 8.40 1.59
C PRO A 92 7.12 7.82 0.43
N ILE A 93 6.58 6.61 0.59
CA ILE A 93 5.71 5.90 -0.36
C ILE A 93 4.26 6.02 0.09
N ALA A 94 3.92 5.48 1.26
CA ALA A 94 2.57 5.53 1.84
C ALA A 94 2.46 6.69 2.84
N THR A 95 2.55 7.92 2.33
CA THR A 95 2.58 9.15 3.13
C THR A 95 1.40 9.27 4.09
N ALA A 96 1.54 10.07 5.15
CA ALA A 96 0.46 10.25 6.13
C ALA A 96 -0.88 10.68 5.51
N PRO A 97 -0.93 11.63 4.55
CA PRO A 97 -2.16 11.97 3.84
C PRO A 97 -2.75 10.80 3.03
N MET A 98 -1.92 10.03 2.33
CA MET A 98 -2.35 8.85 1.56
C MET A 98 -2.98 7.81 2.47
N THR A 99 -2.28 7.44 3.54
CA THR A 99 -2.73 6.44 4.50
C THR A 99 -4.04 6.89 5.18
N THR A 100 -4.13 8.15 5.60
CA THR A 100 -5.36 8.69 6.21
C THR A 100 -6.53 8.67 5.24
N ALA A 101 -6.32 9.06 3.98
CA ALA A 101 -7.36 9.07 2.96
C ALA A 101 -7.77 7.66 2.49
N GLY A 102 -6.82 6.71 2.46
CA GLY A 102 -7.04 5.34 2.00
C GLY A 102 -7.79 4.47 3.01
N PHE A 103 -7.49 4.64 4.30
CA PHE A 103 -8.12 3.86 5.37
C PHE A 103 -9.28 4.58 6.07
N GLY A 104 -9.35 5.91 5.96
CA GLY A 104 -10.39 6.73 6.56
C GLY A 104 -10.32 6.80 8.09
N ALA A 105 -11.31 7.46 8.70
CA ALA A 105 -11.46 7.52 10.16
C ALA A 105 -12.03 6.23 10.79
N ALA A 106 -12.37 5.25 9.95
CA ALA A 106 -13.08 4.04 10.36
C ALA A 106 -12.18 2.96 10.98
N ILE A 107 -10.87 3.14 10.94
CA ILE A 107 -9.91 2.15 11.45
C ILE A 107 -9.01 2.74 12.53
N GLU A 108 -8.49 1.87 13.39
CA GLU A 108 -7.47 2.24 14.35
C GLU A 108 -6.12 2.35 13.65
N ILE A 109 -5.58 3.57 13.54
CA ILE A 109 -4.25 3.83 12.96
C ILE A 109 -3.26 4.19 14.07
N HIS A 110 -2.18 3.42 14.19
CA HIS A 110 -1.03 3.78 15.04
C HIS A 110 0.12 4.28 14.18
N TRP A 111 0.61 5.46 14.52
CA TRP A 111 1.74 6.10 13.84
C TRP A 111 3.04 5.86 14.61
N ARG A 112 4.08 5.42 13.89
CA ARG A 112 5.46 5.44 14.38
C ARG A 112 6.16 6.66 13.81
N GLU A 113 6.46 7.64 14.66
CA GLU A 113 7.01 8.94 14.27
C GLU A 113 8.23 8.85 13.32
N HIS A 114 9.18 7.97 13.63
CA HIS A 114 10.38 7.75 12.81
C HIS A 114 10.29 6.50 11.91
N GLY A 115 9.10 5.91 11.79
CA GLY A 115 8.87 4.72 10.98
C GLY A 115 8.84 5.08 9.49
N GLY A 116 9.59 4.33 8.67
CA GLY A 116 9.53 4.42 7.21
C GLY A 116 8.68 3.31 6.58
N HIS A 117 8.78 3.13 5.27
CA HIS A 117 8.04 2.09 4.53
C HIS A 117 8.31 0.67 5.03
N LEU A 118 9.53 0.42 5.50
CA LEU A 118 9.98 -0.88 5.99
C LEU A 118 9.74 -1.07 7.49
N LEU A 119 8.77 -0.36 8.08
CA LEU A 119 8.46 -0.38 9.51
C LEU A 119 8.36 -1.80 10.13
N PRO A 120 7.77 -2.82 9.48
CA PRO A 120 7.76 -4.18 10.01
C PRO A 120 9.15 -4.79 10.21
N LEU A 121 10.14 -4.36 9.43
CA LEU A 121 11.53 -4.82 9.49
C LEU A 121 12.40 -3.94 10.40
N THR A 122 12.18 -2.62 10.38
CA THR A 122 13.03 -1.67 11.11
C THR A 122 12.61 -1.48 12.57
N ASP A 123 11.34 -1.75 12.92
CA ASP A 123 10.84 -1.72 14.29
C ASP A 123 9.84 -2.87 14.54
N THR A 124 10.33 -4.08 14.32
CA THR A 124 9.55 -5.33 14.43
C THR A 124 8.89 -5.48 15.80
N ASP A 125 9.60 -5.13 16.88
CA ASP A 125 9.08 -5.25 18.24
C ASP A 125 7.93 -4.27 18.50
N TRP A 126 8.02 -3.03 18.00
CA TRP A 126 6.90 -2.10 18.08
C TRP A 126 5.68 -2.62 17.31
N CYS A 127 5.88 -3.16 16.10
CA CYS A 127 4.80 -3.75 15.32
C CYS A 127 4.15 -4.93 16.07
N ALA A 128 4.97 -5.87 16.55
CA ALA A 128 4.51 -7.05 17.27
C ALA A 128 3.72 -6.71 18.54
N ARG A 129 4.17 -5.71 19.32
CA ARG A 129 3.43 -5.25 20.51
C ARG A 129 2.06 -4.70 20.16
N ARG A 130 1.95 -3.88 19.10
CA ARG A 130 0.66 -3.31 18.67
C ARG A 130 -0.30 -4.38 18.18
N ILE A 131 0.19 -5.35 17.40
CA ILE A 131 -0.60 -6.49 16.93
C ILE A 131 -1.11 -7.31 18.12
N ARG A 132 -0.24 -7.67 19.08
CA ARG A 132 -0.65 -8.42 20.27
C ARG A 132 -1.69 -7.68 21.11
N ALA A 133 -1.51 -6.37 21.32
CA ALA A 133 -2.46 -5.54 22.05
C ALA A 133 -3.82 -5.43 21.34
N PHE A 134 -3.81 -5.37 20.00
CA PHE A 134 -5.03 -5.42 19.21
C PHE A 134 -5.73 -6.76 19.34
N LEU A 135 -5.01 -7.88 19.14
CA LEU A 135 -5.54 -9.23 19.29
C LEU A 135 -6.13 -9.48 20.67
N ALA A 136 -5.49 -9.03 21.74
CA ALA A 136 -6.01 -9.17 23.10
C ALA A 136 -7.35 -8.44 23.33
N ARG A 137 -7.67 -7.40 22.54
CA ARG A 137 -8.97 -6.70 22.62
C ARG A 137 -10.04 -7.30 21.73
N VAL A 138 -9.66 -7.88 20.59
CA VAL A 138 -10.62 -8.38 19.58
C VAL A 138 -10.83 -9.88 19.64
N ALA A 139 -9.98 -10.62 20.35
CA ALA A 139 -10.21 -12.03 20.64
C ALA A 139 -11.50 -12.16 21.47
N PRO A 140 -12.39 -13.11 21.15
CA PRO A 140 -13.53 -13.40 22.00
C PRO A 140 -13.04 -13.74 23.41
N ALA A 141 -13.77 -13.29 24.44
CA ALA A 141 -13.59 -13.84 25.77
C ALA A 141 -13.77 -15.37 25.67
N ALA A 142 -12.75 -16.11 26.08
CA ALA A 142 -12.75 -17.57 26.08
C ALA A 142 -13.81 -18.13 27.04
#